data_AF-A0A7X3VHJ2-F1
#
_entry.id   AF-A0A7X3VHJ2-F1
#
_cell.length_a   1.000
_cell.length_b   1.000
_cell.length_c   1.000
_cell.angle_alpha   90.00
_cell.angle_beta   90.00
_cell.angle_gamma   90.00
#
_symmetry.space_group_name_H-M   'P 1'
#
loop_
_entity.id
_entity.type
_entity.pdbx_description
1 polymer ?
#
loop_
_entity_poly.entity_id
_entity_poly.type
_entity_poly.pdbx_seq_one_letter_code
_entity_poly.pdbx_strand_id
1 'polypeptide(L)'
;MSEAKLLIDLTLLVGMAIPIVALAHRLSAPPLVGFFVAGVLVGPNGFGLISATDEVELLSELGVALLLFEVGLELSLSHVLQWARAVFIGGGLQVGGTLLGVAALALAFGVTPSQAIFNGAIAALSSTANVNNIYS
;
A
#
# COMPACT_ATOMS: atom_id res chain seq x y z
N MET A 1 25.38 11.66 16.59
CA MET A 1 25.76 10.55 15.68
C MET A 1 24.56 9.80 15.12
N SER A 2 23.44 9.63 15.86
CA SER A 2 22.18 9.06 15.31
C SER A 2 21.54 9.98 14.25
N GLU A 3 21.46 11.29 14.49
CA GLU A 3 20.86 12.25 13.53
C GLU A 3 21.54 12.25 12.15
N ALA A 4 22.89 12.18 12.13
CA ALA A 4 23.64 12.11 10.88
C ALA A 4 23.37 10.81 10.11
N LYS A 5 23.16 9.69 10.82
CA LYS A 5 22.80 8.41 10.18
C LYS A 5 21.40 8.46 9.59
N LEU A 6 20.43 9.03 10.32
CA LEU A 6 19.07 9.20 9.83
C LEU A 6 19.03 10.01 8.53
N LEU A 7 19.75 11.15 8.48
CA LEU A 7 19.80 11.97 7.27
C LEU A 7 20.44 11.24 6.09
N ILE A 8 21.49 10.46 6.34
CA ILE A 8 22.13 9.62 5.31
C ILE A 8 21.15 8.55 4.83
N ASP A 9 20.47 7.86 5.73
CA ASP A 9 19.51 6.79 5.40
C ASP A 9 18.32 7.33 4.60
N LEU A 10 17.78 8.49 4.96
CA LEU A 10 16.74 9.17 4.18
C LEU A 10 17.26 9.61 2.80
N THR A 11 18.48 10.13 2.74
CA THR A 11 19.11 10.53 1.47
C THR A 11 19.29 9.32 0.56
N LEU A 12 19.74 8.19 1.10
CA LEU A 12 19.88 6.93 0.36
C LEU A 12 18.52 6.40 -0.09
N LEU A 13 17.51 6.42 0.78
CA LEU A 13 16.17 5.97 0.47
C LEU A 13 15.54 6.78 -0.67
N VAL A 14 15.56 8.11 -0.57
CA VAL A 14 15.04 9.01 -1.62
C VAL A 14 15.90 8.91 -2.89
N GLY A 15 17.23 8.94 -2.74
CA GLY A 15 18.18 8.88 -3.85
C GLY A 15 18.06 7.61 -4.68
N MET A 16 17.79 6.47 -4.04
CA MET A 16 17.57 5.18 -4.72
C MET A 16 16.13 5.04 -5.25
N ALA A 17 15.14 5.61 -4.58
CA ALA A 17 13.75 5.58 -5.04
C ALA A 17 13.59 6.26 -6.40
N ILE A 18 14.25 7.41 -6.63
CA ILE A 18 14.13 8.18 -7.88
C ILE A 18 14.44 7.34 -9.13
N PRO A 19 15.62 6.72 -9.30
CA PRO A 19 15.92 5.93 -10.49
C PRO A 19 15.05 4.68 -10.61
N ILE A 20 14.69 4.03 -9.50
CA ILE A 20 13.86 2.83 -9.50
C ILE A 20 12.43 3.15 -9.95
N VAL A 21 11.84 4.23 -9.41
CA VAL A 21 10.51 4.70 -9.81
C VAL A 21 10.52 5.20 -11.25
N ALA A 22 11.56 5.90 -11.67
CA ALA A 22 11.71 6.33 -13.08
C ALA A 22 11.79 5.13 -14.03
N LEU A 23 12.48 4.06 -13.65
CA LEU A 23 12.53 2.81 -14.41
C LEU A 23 11.16 2.12 -14.43
N ALA A 24 10.48 2.02 -13.29
CA ALA A 24 9.12 1.45 -13.20
C ALA A 24 8.15 2.21 -14.12
N HIS A 25 8.23 3.54 -14.13
CA HIS A 25 7.43 4.38 -15.03
C HIS A 25 7.75 4.10 -16.51
N ARG A 26 9.02 3.91 -16.89
CA ARG A 26 9.40 3.51 -18.27
C ARG A 26 8.86 2.14 -18.67
N LEU A 27 8.66 1.24 -17.71
CA LEU A 27 8.04 -0.07 -17.92
C LEU A 27 6.50 -0.01 -17.86
N SER A 28 5.91 1.18 -17.82
CA SER A 28 4.46 1.39 -17.67
C SER A 28 3.87 0.77 -16.40
N ALA A 29 4.70 0.56 -15.36
CA ALA A 29 4.25 0.12 -14.06
C ALA A 29 3.79 1.31 -13.20
N PRO A 30 2.79 1.13 -12.32
CA PRO A 30 2.40 2.17 -11.37
C PRO A 30 3.59 2.61 -10.49
N PRO A 31 3.77 3.91 -10.22
CA PRO A 31 4.89 4.42 -9.40
C PRO A 31 5.01 3.76 -8.03
N LEU A 32 3.87 3.38 -7.42
CA LEU A 32 3.82 2.67 -6.14
C LEU A 32 4.65 1.38 -6.14
N VAL A 33 4.66 0.64 -7.26
CA VAL A 33 5.47 -0.57 -7.41
C VAL A 33 6.96 -0.22 -7.32
N GLY A 34 7.37 0.88 -7.94
CA GLY A 34 8.74 1.39 -7.85
C GLY A 34 9.15 1.75 -6.43
N PHE A 35 8.25 2.38 -5.66
CA PHE A 35 8.51 2.69 -4.26
C PHE A 35 8.67 1.44 -3.40
N PHE A 36 7.84 0.40 -3.59
CA PHE A 36 8.00 -0.87 -2.88
C PHE A 36 9.31 -1.57 -3.23
N VAL A 37 9.66 -1.63 -4.52
CA VAL A 37 10.93 -2.23 -4.95
C VAL A 37 12.11 -1.48 -4.35
N ALA A 38 12.08 -0.14 -4.35
CA ALA A 38 13.11 0.68 -3.73
C ALA A 38 13.24 0.38 -2.22
N GLY A 39 12.12 0.34 -1.50
CA GLY A 39 12.11 0.02 -0.07
C GLY A 39 12.65 -1.38 0.25
N VAL A 40 12.26 -2.39 -0.53
CA VAL A 40 12.76 -3.78 -0.37
C VAL A 40 14.25 -3.86 -0.66
N LEU A 41 14.73 -3.20 -1.71
CA LEU A 41 16.15 -3.22 -2.08
C LEU A 41 17.03 -2.46 -1.10
N VAL A 42 16.60 -1.28 -0.64
CA VAL A 42 17.40 -0.40 0.23
C VAL A 42 17.30 -0.83 1.69
N GLY A 43 16.18 -1.41 2.09
CA GLY A 43 15.90 -1.85 3.45
C GLY A 43 16.80 -2.98 3.96
N PRO A 44 16.66 -3.35 5.25
CA PRO A 44 17.53 -4.31 5.93
C PRO A 44 17.51 -5.71 5.29
N ASN A 45 16.39 -6.11 4.67
CA ASN A 45 16.24 -7.40 3.99
C ASN A 45 16.77 -7.41 2.55
N GLY A 46 17.13 -6.24 1.99
CA GLY A 46 17.71 -6.12 0.65
C GLY A 46 19.23 -6.04 0.73
N PHE A 47 19.76 -4.87 0.37
CA PHE A 47 21.18 -4.55 0.46
C PHE A 47 21.62 -4.05 1.84
N GLY A 48 20.68 -3.80 2.76
CA GLY A 48 20.98 -3.39 4.13
C GLY A 48 21.65 -2.01 4.25
N LEU A 49 21.28 -1.06 3.39
CA LEU A 49 21.87 0.28 3.39
C LEU A 49 21.37 1.16 4.54
N ILE A 50 20.21 0.82 5.12
CA ILE A 50 19.59 1.56 6.22
C ILE A 50 20.06 0.96 7.55
N SER A 51 20.56 1.82 8.43
CA SER A 51 21.05 1.44 9.76
C SER A 51 20.14 1.92 10.89
N ALA A 52 19.37 2.99 10.68
CA ALA A 52 18.47 3.62 11.64
C ALA A 52 17.01 3.14 11.43
N THR A 53 16.77 1.83 11.57
CA THR A 53 15.47 1.22 11.26
C THR A 53 14.34 1.78 12.13
N ASP A 54 14.57 1.97 13.43
CA ASP A 54 13.55 2.42 14.38
C ASP A 54 13.09 3.86 14.07
N GLU A 55 14.02 4.76 13.76
CA GLU A 55 13.67 6.14 13.42
C GLU A 55 12.99 6.26 12.04
N VAL A 56 13.39 5.44 11.08
CA VAL A 56 12.74 5.36 9.76
C VAL A 56 11.33 4.78 9.87
N GLU A 57 11.11 3.81 10.76
CA GLU A 57 9.79 3.24 11.06
C GLU A 57 8.85 4.31 11.63
N LEU A 58 9.29 5.04 12.66
CA LEU A 58 8.51 6.14 13.24
C LEU A 58 8.14 7.21 12.19
N LEU A 59 9.10 7.58 11.32
CA LEU A 59 8.83 8.55 10.26
C LEU A 59 7.84 8.00 9.22
N SER A 60 7.88 6.70 8.95
CA SER A 60 6.95 6.04 8.03
C SER A 60 5.53 6.00 8.62
N GLU A 61 5.38 5.71 9.91
CA GLU A 61 4.09 5.79 10.60
C GLU A 61 3.50 7.20 10.56
N LEU A 62 4.33 8.22 10.83
CA LEU A 62 3.90 9.62 10.71
C LEU A 62 3.53 9.97 9.26
N GLY A 63 4.31 9.51 8.28
CA GLY A 63 4.01 9.69 6.87
C GLY A 63 2.66 9.10 6.48
N VAL A 64 2.37 7.86 6.89
CA VAL A 64 1.08 7.21 6.66
C VAL A 64 -0.05 7.96 7.36
N ALA A 65 0.15 8.42 8.60
CA ALA A 65 -0.85 9.21 9.32
C ALA A 65 -1.16 10.53 8.60
N LEU A 66 -0.14 11.23 8.09
CA LEU A 66 -0.31 12.46 7.31
C LEU A 66 -1.02 12.21 5.98
N LEU A 67 -0.68 11.12 5.27
CA LEU A 67 -1.37 10.73 4.04
C LEU A 67 -2.84 10.41 4.28
N LEU A 68 -3.16 9.66 5.34
CA LEU A 68 -4.55 9.35 5.69
C LEU A 68 -5.32 10.59 6.15
N PHE A 69 -4.64 11.54 6.79
CA PHE A 69 -5.23 12.83 7.13
C PHE A 69 -5.55 13.66 5.88
N GLU A 70 -4.61 13.74 4.92
CA GLU A 70 -4.81 14.41 3.63
C GLU A 70 -5.98 13.80 2.85
N VAL A 71 -6.01 12.47 2.72
CA VAL A 71 -7.16 11.75 2.13
C VAL A 71 -8.45 12.12 2.86
N GLY A 72 -8.42 12.23 4.19
CA GLY A 72 -9.56 12.69 4.99
C GLY A 72 -10.02 14.12 4.67
N LEU A 73 -9.10 15.04 4.36
CA LEU A 73 -9.41 16.42 3.99
C LEU A 73 -10.01 16.54 2.58
N GLU A 74 -9.61 15.68 1.65
CA GLU A 74 -10.19 15.62 0.30
C GLU A 74 -11.61 15.02 0.27
N LEU A 75 -11.95 14.19 1.26
CA LEU A 75 -13.24 13.54 1.36
C LEU A 75 -14.35 14.50 1.84
N SER A 76 -15.24 14.87 0.92
CA SER A 76 -16.48 15.56 1.27
C SER A 76 -17.50 14.61 1.90
N LEU A 77 -17.86 14.86 3.17
CA LEU A 77 -18.90 14.10 3.88
C LEU A 77 -20.24 14.11 3.14
N SER A 78 -20.58 15.21 2.47
CA SER A 78 -21.84 15.33 1.74
C SER A 78 -21.87 14.44 0.50
N HIS A 79 -20.72 14.21 -0.15
CA HIS A 79 -20.60 13.25 -1.25
C HIS A 79 -20.66 11.81 -0.72
N VAL A 80 -19.93 11.51 0.36
CA VAL A 80 -19.96 10.18 0.97
C VAL A 80 -21.37 9.77 1.35
N LEU A 81 -22.18 10.68 1.92
CA LEU A 81 -23.58 10.38 2.27
C LEU A 81 -24.47 10.11 1.06
N GLN A 82 -24.27 10.83 -0.06
CA GLN A 82 -25.02 10.60 -1.30
C GLN A 82 -24.75 9.22 -1.89
N TRP A 83 -23.49 8.79 -1.86
CA TRP A 83 -23.06 7.48 -2.38
C TRP A 83 -23.12 6.37 -1.33
N ALA A 84 -23.46 6.68 -0.07
CA ALA A 84 -23.36 5.75 1.06
C ALA A 84 -24.05 4.43 0.76
N ARG A 85 -25.29 4.46 0.24
CA ARG A 85 -26.02 3.22 -0.08
C ARG A 85 -25.32 2.39 -1.16
N ALA A 86 -24.78 3.03 -2.20
CA ALA A 86 -24.03 2.34 -3.26
C ALA A 86 -22.71 1.77 -2.74
N VAL A 87 -21.98 2.52 -1.90
CA VAL A 87 -20.73 2.07 -1.28
C VAL A 87 -20.96 0.92 -0.29
N PHE A 88 -21.97 1.02 0.58
CA PHE A 88 -22.26 -0.03 1.57
C PHE A 88 -22.77 -1.31 0.92
N ILE A 89 -23.69 -1.22 -0.04
CA ILE A 89 -24.25 -2.41 -0.70
C ILE A 89 -23.25 -2.95 -1.72
N GLY A 90 -22.79 -2.13 -2.64
CA GLY A 90 -21.87 -2.53 -3.71
C GLY A 90 -20.50 -2.93 -3.18
N GLY A 91 -19.90 -2.09 -2.32
CA GLY A 91 -18.64 -2.39 -1.67
C GLY A 91 -18.76 -3.58 -0.71
N GLY A 92 -19.85 -3.67 0.07
CA GLY A 92 -20.10 -4.83 0.94
C GLY A 92 -20.22 -6.14 0.17
N LEU A 93 -20.97 -6.14 -0.95
CA LEU A 93 -21.07 -7.30 -1.83
C LEU A 93 -19.73 -7.64 -2.51
N GLN A 94 -18.96 -6.64 -2.93
CA GLN A 94 -17.64 -6.85 -3.53
C GLN A 94 -16.65 -7.43 -2.52
N VAL A 95 -16.55 -6.85 -1.31
CA VAL A 95 -15.67 -7.33 -0.24
C VAL A 95 -16.08 -8.74 0.19
N GLY A 96 -17.37 -8.94 0.50
CA GLY A 96 -17.90 -10.24 0.91
C GLY A 96 -17.74 -11.31 -0.16
N GLY A 97 -18.04 -10.98 -1.42
CA GLY A 97 -17.90 -11.88 -2.55
C GLY A 97 -16.44 -12.26 -2.83
N THR A 98 -15.52 -11.30 -2.77
CA THR A 98 -14.09 -11.57 -2.96
C THR A 98 -13.54 -12.43 -1.82
N LEU A 99 -13.89 -12.09 -0.57
CA LEU A 99 -13.47 -12.86 0.60
C LEU A 99 -13.96 -14.30 0.52
N LEU A 100 -15.26 -14.52 0.26
CA LEU A 100 -15.84 -15.85 0.18
C LEU A 100 -15.29 -16.63 -1.02
N GLY A 101 -15.12 -15.99 -2.18
CA GLY A 101 -14.56 -16.62 -3.37
C GLY A 101 -13.13 -17.09 -3.16
N VAL A 102 -12.26 -16.22 -2.66
CA VAL A 102 -10.85 -16.55 -2.38
C VAL A 102 -10.74 -17.57 -1.25
N ALA A 103 -11.54 -17.45 -0.19
CA ALA A 103 -11.55 -18.43 0.89
C ALA A 103 -12.01 -19.81 0.42
N ALA A 104 -13.07 -19.89 -0.41
CA ALA A 104 -13.54 -21.15 -0.99
C ALA A 104 -12.49 -21.81 -1.88
N LEU A 105 -11.78 -21.03 -2.70
CA LEU A 105 -10.67 -21.52 -3.51
C LEU A 105 -9.53 -22.02 -2.62
N ALA A 106 -9.12 -21.26 -1.62
CA ALA A 106 -8.04 -21.66 -0.71
C ALA A 106 -8.39 -22.95 0.06
N LEU A 107 -9.63 -23.11 0.51
CA LEU A 107 -10.10 -24.36 1.12
C LEU A 107 -10.02 -25.54 0.15
N ALA A 108 -10.33 -25.34 -1.13
CA ALA A 108 -10.21 -26.38 -2.16
C ALA A 108 -8.74 -26.83 -2.39
N PHE A 109 -7.77 -25.97 -2.10
CA PHE A 109 -6.34 -26.31 -2.10
C PHE A 109 -5.85 -26.91 -0.77
N GLY A 110 -6.75 -27.23 0.17
CA GLY A 110 -6.41 -27.90 1.43
C GLY A 110 -5.81 -26.98 2.50
N VAL A 111 -5.95 -25.65 2.35
CA VAL A 111 -5.46 -24.66 3.31
C VAL A 111 -6.42 -24.59 4.51
N THR A 112 -5.92 -24.24 5.70
CA THR A 112 -6.79 -24.16 6.90
C THR A 112 -7.84 -23.05 6.78
N PRO A 113 -9.04 -23.18 7.41
CA PRO A 113 -10.08 -22.16 7.33
C PRO A 113 -9.65 -20.77 7.79
N SER A 114 -8.80 -20.69 8.82
CA SER A 114 -8.26 -19.43 9.31
C SER A 114 -7.39 -18.73 8.26
N GLN A 115 -6.49 -19.47 7.62
CA GLN A 115 -5.64 -18.96 6.53
C GLN A 115 -6.47 -18.60 5.29
N ALA A 116 -7.50 -19.37 4.97
CA ALA A 116 -8.39 -19.11 3.83
C ALA A 116 -9.14 -17.78 3.99
N ILE A 117 -9.71 -17.53 5.19
CA ILE A 117 -10.38 -16.26 5.50
C ILE A 117 -9.37 -15.10 5.50
N PHE A 118 -8.19 -15.29 6.08
CA PHE A 118 -7.13 -14.28 6.08
C PHE A 118 -6.72 -13.87 4.66
N ASN A 119 -6.46 -14.86 3.79
CA ASN A 119 -6.12 -14.60 2.39
C ASN A 119 -7.27 -13.92 1.64
N GLY A 120 -8.52 -14.32 1.89
CA GLY A 120 -9.69 -13.68 1.32
C GLY A 120 -9.86 -12.23 1.78
N ALA A 121 -9.58 -11.93 3.04
CA ALA A 121 -9.63 -10.56 3.57
C ALA A 121 -8.56 -9.66 2.94
N ILE A 122 -7.32 -10.15 2.80
CA ILE A 122 -6.25 -9.39 2.12
C ILE A 122 -6.60 -9.14 0.65
N ALA A 123 -7.10 -10.16 -0.06
CA ALA A 123 -7.47 -10.06 -1.46
C ALA A 123 -8.68 -9.13 -1.71
N ALA A 124 -9.57 -8.97 -0.73
CA ALA A 124 -10.74 -8.10 -0.84
C ALA A 124 -10.41 -6.60 -0.74
N LEU A 125 -9.23 -6.23 -0.21
CA LEU A 125 -8.77 -4.85 -0.14
C LEU A 125 -8.44 -4.33 -1.54
N SER A 126 -9.16 -3.30 -1.99
CA SER A 126 -8.93 -2.66 -3.30
C SER A 126 -8.08 -1.39 -3.15
N SER A 127 -7.09 -1.21 -4.04
CA SER A 127 -6.29 0.01 -4.14
C SER A 127 -7.00 1.00 -5.07
N THR A 128 -7.76 1.94 -4.49
CA THR A 128 -8.50 2.98 -5.22
C THR A 128 -7.59 4.00 -5.94
N ALA A 129 -6.30 4.06 -5.59
CA ALA A 129 -5.33 4.99 -6.17
C ALA A 129 -5.01 4.71 -7.65
N ASN A 130 -5.22 3.50 -8.15
CA ASN A 130 -4.79 3.11 -9.51
C ASN A 130 -5.82 3.40 -10.62
N VAL A 131 -6.98 3.99 -10.30
CA VAL A 131 -8.08 4.15 -11.27
C VAL A 131 -8.02 5.46 -12.07
N ASN A 132 -7.34 6.50 -11.57
CA ASN A 132 -7.38 7.83 -12.18
C ASN A 132 -6.48 7.98 -13.43
N ASN A 133 -5.61 7.01 -13.74
CA ASN A 133 -4.73 7.07 -14.92
C ASN A 133 -5.31 6.34 -16.15
N ILE A 134 -6.54 5.83 -16.07
CA ILE A 134 -7.21 5.11 -17.19
C ILE A 134 -8.09 6.06 -18.03
N TYR A 135 -8.38 7.27 -17.53
CA TYR A 135 -9.27 8.25 -18.19
C TYR A 135 -8.58 9.52 -18.72
N SER A 136 -7.23 9.59 -18.71
CA SER A 136 -6.47 10.69 -19.33
C SER A 136 -5.94 10.33 -20.70
#